data_AF-A0A1W1VLB7-F1
#
_entry.id   AF-A0A1W1VLB7-F1
#
_cell.length_a   1.000
_cell.length_b   1.000
_cell.length_c   1.000
_cell.angle_alpha   90.00
_cell.angle_beta   90.00
_cell.angle_gamma   90.00
#
_symmetry.space_group_name_H-M   'P 1'
#
loop_
_entity.id
_entity.type
_entity.pdbx_description
1 polymer ?
#
loop_
_entity_poly.entity_id
_entity_poly.type
_entity_poly.pdbx_seq_one_letter_code
_entity_poly.pdbx_strand_id
1 'polypeptide(L)' 'MILTLFIILFALVAVGLVFFVLLQTPKQAGLTASMASGGSLLGGRGVEGGLVRITSVLGGLFMLLALLIGVIS' A
#
# COMPACT_ATOMS: atom_id res chain seq x y z
N MET A 1 21.13 -18.19 -2.04
CA MET A 1 19.89 -18.96 -2.27
C MET A 1 18.74 -18.42 -1.43
N ILE A 2 18.77 -18.50 -0.10
CA ILE A 2 17.67 -18.00 0.75
C ILE A 2 17.45 -16.48 0.65
N LEU A 3 18.52 -15.68 0.67
CA LEU A 3 18.46 -14.22 0.48
C LEU A 3 17.86 -13.84 -0.88
N THR A 4 18.22 -14.57 -1.94
CA THR A 4 17.67 -14.37 -3.29
C THR A 4 16.15 -14.55 -3.30
N LEU A 5 15.62 -15.53 -2.56
CA LEU A 5 14.18 -15.75 -2.43
C LEU A 5 13.49 -14.57 -1.72
N PHE A 6 14.10 -14.05 -0.64
CA PHE A 6 13.57 -12.86 0.05
C PHE A 6 13.55 -11.62 -0.86
N ILE A 7 14.60 -11.41 -1.66
CA ILE A 7 14.68 -10.30 -2.61
C ILE A 7 13.60 -10.44 -3.70
N ILE A 8 13.39 -11.64 -4.24
CA ILE A 8 12.35 -11.90 -5.24
C ILE A 8 10.95 -11.64 -4.64
N LEU A 9 10.70 -12.15 -3.42
CA LEU A 9 9.44 -11.93 -2.73
C LEU A 9 9.19 -10.44 -2.45
N PHE A 10 10.23 -9.72 -2.01
CA PHE A 10 10.18 -8.28 -1.78
C PHE A 10 9.84 -7.51 -3.07
N ALA A 11 10.47 -7.86 -4.19
CA ALA A 11 10.17 -7.26 -5.49
C ALA A 11 8.71 -7.51 -5.92
N LEU A 12 8.17 -8.71 -5.72
CA LEU A 12 6.77 -9.02 -6.03
C LEU A 12 5.79 -8.21 -5.17
N VAL A 13 6.06 -8.09 -3.86
CA VAL A 13 5.24 -7.28 -2.95
C VAL A 13 5.30 -5.80 -3.35
N ALA A 14 6.46 -5.29 -3.75
CA ALA A 14 6.63 -3.92 -4.21
C ALA A 14 5.79 -3.63 -5.47
N VAL A 15 5.88 -4.51 -6.48
CA VAL A 15 5.09 -4.37 -7.71
C VAL A 15 3.59 -4.47 -7.42
N GLY A 16 3.18 -5.42 -6.57
CA GLY A 16 1.79 -5.55 -6.13
C GLY A 16 1.28 -4.31 -5.41
N LEU A 17 2.08 -3.72 -4.52
CA LEU A 17 1.74 -2.47 -3.84
C LEU A 17 1.54 -1.33 -4.84
N VAL A 18 2.47 -1.12 -5.76
CA VAL A 18 2.35 -0.08 -6.78
C VAL A 18 1.06 -0.27 -7.58
N PHE A 19 0.80 -1.50 -8.04
CA PHE A 19 -0.41 -1.81 -8.79
C PHE A 19 -1.69 -1.47 -8.00
N PHE A 20 -1.80 -1.93 -6.76
CA PHE A 20 -3.00 -1.69 -5.95
C PHE A 20 -3.16 -0.22 -5.52
N VAL A 21 -2.06 0.49 -5.27
CA VAL A 21 -2.09 1.92 -4.96
C VAL A 21 -2.57 2.73 -6.17
N LEU A 22 -2.13 2.39 -7.38
CA LEU A 22 -2.61 3.08 -8.59
C LEU A 22 -4.10 2.82 -8.88
N LEU A 23 -4.63 1.67 -8.44
CA LEU A 23 -6.07 1.39 -8.53
C LEU A 23 -6.91 2.16 -7.50
N GLN A 24 -6.30 2.69 -6.43
CA GLN A 24 -7.00 3.51 -5.45
C GLN A 24 -7.24 4.90 -6.02
N THR A 25 -8.48 5.21 -6.39
CA THR A 25 -8.83 6.54 -6.90
C THR A 25 -8.83 7.55 -5.75
N PRO A 26 -8.04 8.65 -5.82
CA PRO A 26 -8.02 9.64 -4.76
C PRO A 26 -9.35 10.42 -4.74
N LYS A 27 -9.99 10.51 -3.57
CA LYS A 27 -11.27 11.23 -3.38
C LYS A 27 -11.17 12.75 -3.49
N GLN A 28 -9.97 13.30 -3.66
CA GLN A 28 -9.71 14.74 -3.74
C GLN A 28 -8.89 15.06 -4.99
N ALA A 29 -9.57 15.12 -6.14
CA ALA A 29 -9.00 15.58 -7.41
C ALA A 29 -9.62 16.92 -7.86
N GLY A 30 -9.63 17.91 -6.96
CA GLY A 30 -10.04 19.29 -7.26
C GLY A 30 -9.31 20.28 -6.34
N LEU A 31 -9.29 21.58 -6.72
CA LEU A 31 -8.52 22.75 -6.25
C LEU A 31 -8.29 22.92 -4.72
N THR A 32 -8.89 22.06 -3.90
CA THR A 32 -8.87 22.05 -2.43
C THR A 32 -8.23 20.78 -1.85
N ALA A 33 -7.37 20.06 -2.59
CA ALA A 33 -6.69 18.83 -2.16
C ALA A 33 -5.82 18.98 -0.89
N SER A 34 -5.56 20.23 -0.44
CA SER A 34 -4.88 20.56 0.81
C SER A 34 -5.82 20.74 2.02
N MET A 35 -7.14 20.79 1.81
CA MET A 35 -8.10 20.87 2.93
C MET A 35 -8.66 19.48 3.22
N ALA A 36 -8.11 18.87 4.25
CA ALA A 36 -8.53 17.60 4.84
C ALA A 36 -9.93 17.65 5.52
N SER A 37 -10.86 18.49 5.04
CA SER A 37 -12.19 18.69 5.65
C SER A 37 -13.36 18.18 4.80
N GLY A 38 -13.11 17.59 3.63
CA GLY A 38 -14.15 17.08 2.71
C GLY A 38 -14.41 15.57 2.78
N GLY A 39 -13.89 14.86 3.78
CA GLY A 39 -14.12 13.43 3.92
C GLY A 39 -15.57 13.16 4.29
N SER A 40 -16.35 12.55 3.38
CA SER A 40 -17.69 12.04 3.72
C SER A 40 -17.59 11.16 4.97
N LEU A 41 -18.30 11.54 6.04
CA LEU A 41 -18.28 10.88 7.35
C LEU A 41 -18.55 9.36 7.26
N LEU A 42 -19.14 8.90 6.16
CA LEU A 42 -19.47 7.50 5.86
C LEU A 42 -18.78 6.94 4.60
N GLY A 43 -17.87 7.69 3.98
CA GLY A 43 -17.29 7.38 2.66
C GLY A 43 -16.31 6.20 2.59
N GLY A 44 -16.22 5.34 3.61
CA GLY A 44 -15.29 4.20 3.67
C GLY A 44 -15.93 2.81 3.57
N ARG A 45 -17.26 2.73 3.47
CA ARG A 45 -18.00 1.45 3.51
C ARG A 45 -18.23 0.92 2.09
N GLY A 46 -17.21 0.33 1.47
CA GLY A 46 -17.31 -0.24 0.12
C GLY A 46 -16.05 -0.95 -0.36
N VAL A 47 -15.98 -1.23 -1.67
CA VAL A 47 -14.85 -1.91 -2.34
C VAL A 47 -13.51 -1.19 -2.09
N GLU A 48 -13.53 0.14 -2.00
CA GLU A 48 -12.35 0.95 -1.64
C GLU A 48 -11.80 0.62 -0.25
N GLY A 49 -12.66 0.39 0.75
CA GLY A 49 -12.22 0.00 2.09
C GLY A 49 -11.51 -1.35 2.10
N GLY A 50 -11.95 -2.28 1.22
CA GLY A 50 -11.27 -3.55 0.99
C GLY A 50 -9.89 -3.36 0.36
N LEU A 51 -9.79 -2.50 -0.65
CA LEU A 51 -8.54 -2.22 -1.34
C LEU A 51 -7.52 -1.54 -0.41
N VAL A 52 -7.97 -0.59 0.42
CA VAL A 52 -7.16 0.08 1.44
C VAL A 52 -6.63 -0.93 2.47
N ARG A 53 -7.46 -1.88 2.89
CA ARG A 53 -7.06 -2.94 3.84
C ARG A 53 -6.05 -3.92 3.24
N ILE A 54 -6.17 -4.23 1.95
CA ILE A 54 -5.19 -5.06 1.25
C ILE A 54 -3.85 -4.33 1.17
N THR A 55 -3.84 -3.06 0.75
CA THR A 55 -2.60 -2.29 0.67
C THR A 55 -1.95 -2.02 2.02
N SER A 56 -2.73 -1.88 3.10
CA SER A 56 -2.15 -1.70 4.44
C SER A 56 -1.44 -2.97 4.92
N VAL A 57 -2.01 -4.15 4.66
CA VAL A 57 -1.37 -5.44 4.95
C VAL A 57 -0.12 -5.64 4.08
N LEU A 58 -0.21 -5.41 2.76
CA LEU A 58 0.96 -5.48 1.90
C LEU A 58 2.04 -4.47 2.31
N GLY A 59 1.66 -3.26 2.73
CA GLY A 59 2.58 -2.23 3.18
C GLY A 59 3.32 -2.62 4.46
N GLY A 60 2.61 -3.21 5.42
CA GLY A 60 3.24 -3.80 6.60
C GLY A 60 4.20 -4.93 6.26
N LEU A 61 3.80 -5.82 5.34
CA LEU A 61 4.62 -6.93 4.89
C LEU A 61 5.88 -6.47 4.13
N PHE A 62 5.76 -5.41 3.32
CA PHE A 62 6.89 -4.76 2.66
C PHE A 62 7.90 -4.20 3.67
N MET A 63 7.43 -3.48 4.69
CA MET A 63 8.30 -2.95 5.75
C MET A 63 9.01 -4.06 6.52
N LEU A 64 8.30 -5.13 6.88
CA LEU A 64 8.89 -6.27 7.57
C LEU A 64 9.95 -6.98 6.72
N LEU A 65 9.67 -7.20 5.43
CA LEU A 65 10.65 -7.79 4.51
C LEU A 65 11.86 -6.88 4.31
N ALA A 66 11.67 -5.56 4.19
CA ALA A 66 12.76 -4.60 4.06
C ALA A 66 13.69 -4.64 5.29
N LEU A 67 13.10 -4.65 6.50
CA LEU A 67 13.86 -4.76 7.74
C LEU A 67 14.61 -6.10 7.80
N LEU A 68 13.92 -7.20 7.51
CA LEU A 68 14.52 -8.54 7.54
C LEU A 68 15.69 -8.65 6.56
N ILE A 69 15.52 -8.17 5.33
CA ILE A 69 16.59 -8.16 4.32
C ILE A 69 17.74 -7.26 4.79
N GLY A 70 17.45 -6.08 5.32
CA GLY A 70 18.48 -5.15 5.80
C GLY A 70 19.29 -5.67 7.00
N VAL A 71 18.72 -6.56 7.82
CA VAL A 71 19.42 -7.18 8.96
C VAL A 71 20.23 -8.42 8.55
N ILE A 72 19.76 -9.17 7.54
CA ILE A 72 20.39 -10.44 7.12
C ILE A 72 21.43 -10.22 6.01
N SER A 73 21.24 -9.21 5.16
CA SER A 73 22.16 -8.86 4.07
C SER A 73 23.46 -8.25 4.57
#